data_AF-A0A950US60-F1
#
_entry.id   AF-A0A950US60-F1
#
_cell.length_a   1.000
_cell.length_b   1.000
_cell.length_c   1.000
_cell.angle_alpha   90.00
_cell.angle_beta   90.00
_cell.angle_gamma   90.00
#
_symmetry.space_group_name_H-M   'P 1'
#
loop_
_entity.id
_entity.type
_entity.pdbx_description
1 polymer ?
#
loop_
_entity_poly.entity_id
_entity_poly.type
_entity_poly.pdbx_seq_one_letter_code
_entity_poly.pdbx_strand_id
1 'polypeptide(L)'
;QQGMKGEAKLARRYHWLSEGLKSFVEEPHSGIDGSDQGTIINLTDKRAEESRRGTVDLLSSLGPDGVARELVALEAADSPAPEGQRQLALPHLVMPHHHDVRSSDVLVRRLHGALAAAADRGPEDFAELLMVPGVGARTVEALALVAEVVHGAPCRFSDPGRFSYAHGGKDRHPFPVPLKVYDETLKVMKGAIERAKLGQRETLDALKRLDDQSRLLERAAKGDDFESMVDSELARSPELGGRSVFGWEAELVRKEPF
;
A
#
# COMPACT_ATOMS: atom_id res chain seq x y z
N GLN A 1 -26.51 -6.50 -14.10
CA GLN A 1 -26.28 -6.21 -12.66
C GLN A 1 -27.01 -4.92 -12.32
N GLN A 2 -27.85 -4.93 -11.28
CA GLN A 2 -28.77 -3.83 -10.98
C GLN A 2 -28.10 -2.84 -10.02
N GLY A 3 -27.86 -1.61 -10.45
CA GLY A 3 -27.22 -0.57 -9.63
C GLY A 3 -28.18 0.00 -8.58
N MET A 4 -27.76 -0.04 -7.31
CA MET A 4 -28.49 0.56 -6.18
C MET A 4 -27.88 1.92 -5.83
N LYS A 5 -28.73 2.95 -5.67
CA LYS A 5 -28.32 4.24 -5.10
C LYS A 5 -28.43 4.13 -3.58
N GLY A 6 -27.30 3.81 -2.92
CA GLY A 6 -27.26 3.45 -1.49
C GLY A 6 -27.91 4.48 -0.57
N GLU A 7 -27.60 5.76 -0.74
CA GLU A 7 -28.15 6.86 0.08
C GLU A 7 -29.67 7.00 -0.05
N ALA A 8 -30.19 6.84 -1.26
CA ALA A 8 -31.62 6.97 -1.52
C ALA A 8 -32.40 5.67 -1.24
N LYS A 9 -31.69 4.55 -0.99
CA LYS A 9 -32.26 3.19 -0.92
C LYS A 9 -33.14 2.83 -2.12
N LEU A 10 -32.83 3.40 -3.30
CA LEU A 10 -33.56 3.15 -4.54
C LEU A 10 -32.76 2.21 -5.45
N ALA A 11 -33.45 1.25 -6.07
CA ALA A 11 -32.89 0.34 -7.06
C ALA A 11 -33.33 0.76 -8.47
N ARG A 12 -32.39 0.87 -9.42
CA ARG A 12 -32.72 1.16 -10.82
C ARG A 12 -33.26 -0.08 -11.52
N ARG A 13 -34.44 -0.01 -12.14
CA ARG A 13 -35.00 -1.10 -12.97
C ARG A 13 -34.86 -0.75 -14.44
N TYR A 14 -34.24 -1.63 -15.20
CA TYR A 14 -34.15 -1.51 -16.65
C TYR A 14 -35.20 -2.41 -17.28
N HIS A 15 -36.07 -1.84 -18.11
CA HIS A 15 -36.99 -2.58 -18.95
C HIS A 15 -36.49 -2.44 -20.39
N TRP A 16 -36.18 -3.57 -21.02
CA TRP A 16 -35.70 -3.59 -22.39
C TRP A 16 -36.88 -3.87 -23.30
N LEU A 17 -37.19 -2.91 -24.16
CA LEU A 17 -38.16 -3.07 -25.24
C LEU A 17 -37.36 -3.33 -26.52
N SER A 18 -37.45 -4.54 -27.08
CA SER A 18 -36.67 -4.93 -28.28
C SER A 18 -37.37 -4.59 -29.60
N GLU A 19 -38.60 -4.10 -29.54
CA GLU A 19 -39.40 -3.80 -30.73
C GLU A 19 -38.85 -2.56 -31.44
N GLY A 20 -38.33 -2.74 -32.66
CA GLY A 20 -37.71 -1.66 -33.44
C GLY A 20 -36.24 -1.35 -33.12
N LEU A 21 -35.58 -2.17 -32.29
CA LEU A 21 -34.16 -2.00 -31.92
C LEU A 21 -33.24 -2.21 -33.13
N LYS A 22 -32.46 -1.17 -33.49
CA LYS A 22 -31.47 -1.24 -34.58
C LYS A 22 -30.03 -1.42 -34.09
N SER A 23 -29.74 -0.95 -32.88
CA SER A 23 -28.42 -1.01 -32.26
C SER A 23 -28.56 -1.14 -30.76
N PHE A 24 -27.68 -1.92 -30.13
CA PHE A 24 -27.62 -2.06 -28.68
C PHE A 24 -26.90 -0.90 -27.98
N VAL A 25 -26.15 -0.10 -28.75
CA VAL A 25 -25.23 0.92 -28.22
C VAL A 25 -25.48 2.31 -28.77
N GLU A 26 -26.35 2.45 -29.77
CA GLU A 26 -26.72 3.72 -30.40
C GLU A 26 -28.23 3.90 -30.34
N GLU A 27 -28.66 4.92 -29.59
CA GLU A 27 -30.06 5.31 -29.37
C GLU A 27 -31.01 4.09 -29.21
N PRO A 28 -30.74 3.14 -28.30
CA PRO A 28 -31.53 1.92 -28.16
C PRO A 28 -32.91 2.16 -27.54
N HIS A 29 -33.14 3.36 -27.02
CA HIS A 29 -34.36 3.75 -26.32
C HIS A 29 -35.20 4.69 -27.19
N SER A 30 -36.52 4.57 -27.10
CA SER A 30 -37.46 5.49 -27.76
C SER A 30 -37.57 6.85 -27.07
N GLY A 31 -37.10 6.94 -25.82
CA GLY A 31 -37.07 8.16 -25.01
C GLY A 31 -36.47 7.89 -23.63
N ILE A 32 -36.04 8.97 -22.96
CA ILE A 32 -35.58 8.96 -21.57
C ILE A 32 -36.49 9.91 -20.80
N ASP A 33 -37.09 9.43 -19.72
CA ASP A 33 -37.90 10.24 -18.81
C ASP A 33 -37.37 10.10 -17.39
N GLY A 34 -37.32 11.21 -16.66
CA GLY A 34 -36.74 11.27 -15.33
C GLY A 34 -36.51 12.70 -14.85
N SER A 35 -36.34 12.84 -13.54
CA SER A 35 -35.94 14.10 -12.92
C SER A 35 -34.52 14.48 -13.33
N ASP A 36 -34.26 15.77 -13.54
CA ASP A 36 -32.92 16.30 -13.77
C ASP A 36 -31.95 15.88 -12.64
N GLN A 37 -30.76 15.42 -13.02
CA GLN A 37 -29.67 15.01 -12.12
C GLN A 37 -28.34 15.70 -12.48
N GLY A 38 -28.39 16.77 -13.27
CA GLY A 38 -27.21 17.52 -13.71
C GLY A 38 -26.56 16.93 -14.96
N THR A 39 -25.23 17.11 -15.08
CA THR A 39 -24.48 16.66 -16.26
C THR A 39 -24.36 15.13 -16.29
N ILE A 40 -24.92 14.52 -17.34
CA ILE A 40 -24.90 13.07 -17.53
C ILE A 40 -24.14 12.74 -18.81
N ILE A 41 -23.22 11.78 -18.73
CA ILE A 41 -22.52 11.26 -19.90
C ILE A 41 -23.44 10.27 -20.64
N ASN A 42 -23.81 10.61 -21.87
CA ASN A 42 -24.63 9.76 -22.73
C ASN A 42 -23.79 9.10 -23.84
N LEU A 43 -23.27 7.91 -23.57
CA LEU A 43 -22.52 7.12 -24.57
C LEU A 43 -23.41 6.48 -25.64
N THR A 44 -24.75 6.55 -25.51
CA THR A 44 -25.68 6.00 -26.50
C THR A 44 -26.11 7.00 -27.56
N ASP A 45 -25.81 8.28 -27.41
CA ASP A 45 -26.07 9.31 -28.44
C ASP A 45 -25.33 8.95 -29.74
N LYS A 46 -25.94 9.23 -30.89
CA LYS A 46 -25.26 9.06 -32.20
C LYS A 46 -23.93 9.79 -32.28
N ARG A 47 -23.85 11.00 -31.70
CA ARG A 47 -22.64 11.82 -31.70
C ARG A 47 -21.51 11.24 -30.85
N ALA A 48 -21.80 10.26 -29.98
CA ALA A 48 -20.81 9.60 -29.15
C ALA A 48 -20.10 8.42 -29.86
N GLU A 49 -20.33 8.20 -31.16
CA GLU A 49 -19.70 7.13 -31.93
C GLU A 49 -18.17 7.14 -31.79
N GLU A 50 -17.54 8.30 -31.97
CA GLU A 50 -16.08 8.42 -31.84
C GLU A 50 -15.60 8.17 -30.42
N SER A 51 -16.34 8.58 -29.38
CA SER A 51 -16.00 8.26 -27.99
C SER A 51 -16.12 6.76 -27.72
N ARG A 52 -17.14 6.08 -28.25
CA ARG A 52 -17.29 4.63 -28.13
C ARG A 52 -16.12 3.91 -28.79
N ARG A 53 -15.77 4.29 -30.03
CA ARG A 53 -14.63 3.71 -30.76
C ARG A 53 -13.32 3.98 -30.03
N GLY A 54 -13.09 5.22 -29.61
CA GLY A 54 -11.92 5.63 -28.85
C GLY A 54 -11.77 4.85 -27.55
N THR A 55 -12.85 4.52 -26.85
CA THR A 55 -12.79 3.70 -25.61
C THR A 55 -12.28 2.28 -25.90
N VAL A 56 -12.76 1.66 -26.99
CA VAL A 56 -12.32 0.32 -27.41
C VAL A 56 -10.89 0.36 -27.92
N ASP A 57 -10.52 1.39 -28.66
CA ASP A 57 -9.16 1.59 -29.18
C ASP A 57 -8.16 1.82 -28.05
N LEU A 58 -8.53 2.58 -27.01
CA LEU A 58 -7.70 2.80 -25.83
C LEU A 58 -7.42 1.47 -25.11
N LEU A 59 -8.46 0.65 -24.93
CA LEU A 59 -8.33 -0.66 -24.31
C LEU A 59 -7.49 -1.62 -25.17
N SER A 60 -7.65 -1.56 -26.49
CA SER A 60 -6.93 -2.44 -27.43
C SER A 60 -5.45 -2.05 -27.58
N SER A 61 -5.14 -0.76 -27.51
CA SER A 61 -3.78 -0.23 -27.68
C SER A 61 -2.95 -0.28 -26.39
N LEU A 62 -3.52 0.16 -25.27
CA LEU A 62 -2.82 0.25 -23.99
C LEU A 62 -3.01 -1.01 -23.13
N GLY A 63 -4.05 -1.79 -23.38
CA GLY A 63 -4.48 -2.85 -22.47
C GLY A 63 -5.03 -2.29 -21.14
N PRO A 64 -5.68 -3.13 -20.32
CA PRO A 64 -6.26 -2.68 -19.05
C PRO A 64 -5.23 -2.04 -18.11
N ASP A 65 -4.01 -2.57 -18.06
CA ASP A 65 -2.93 -2.04 -17.21
C ASP A 65 -2.39 -0.69 -17.71
N GLY A 66 -2.33 -0.48 -19.03
CA GLY A 66 -1.92 0.79 -19.60
C GLY A 66 -2.97 1.88 -19.39
N VAL A 67 -4.26 1.55 -19.54
CA VAL A 67 -5.36 2.47 -19.22
C VAL A 67 -5.33 2.88 -17.74
N ALA A 68 -5.13 1.92 -16.83
CA ALA A 68 -5.01 2.23 -15.40
C ALA A 68 -3.81 3.16 -15.11
N ARG A 69 -2.70 2.98 -15.81
CA ARG A 69 -1.52 3.86 -15.68
C ARG A 69 -1.80 5.28 -16.15
N GLU A 70 -2.44 5.44 -17.30
CA GLU A 70 -2.82 6.77 -17.82
C GLU A 70 -3.85 7.45 -16.92
N LEU A 71 -4.80 6.70 -16.35
CA LEU A 71 -5.76 7.23 -15.39
C LEU A 71 -5.05 7.78 -14.14
N VAL A 72 -4.10 7.02 -13.58
CA VAL A 72 -3.27 7.48 -12.45
C VAL A 72 -2.46 8.72 -12.83
N ALA A 73 -1.95 8.79 -14.07
CA ALA A 73 -1.20 9.96 -14.54
C ALA A 73 -2.08 11.21 -14.67
N LEU A 74 -3.32 11.05 -15.15
CA LEU A 74 -4.30 12.14 -15.26
C LEU A 74 -4.81 12.59 -13.89
N GLU A 75 -5.11 11.65 -13.00
CA GLU A 75 -5.49 11.94 -11.61
C GLU A 75 -4.34 12.63 -10.86
N ALA A 76 -3.08 12.28 -11.15
CA ALA A 76 -1.91 12.97 -10.63
C ALA A 76 -1.68 14.36 -11.26
N ALA A 77 -2.21 14.62 -12.46
CA ALA A 77 -2.17 15.92 -13.10
C ALA A 77 -3.27 16.87 -12.61
N ASP A 78 -4.46 16.34 -12.29
CA ASP A 78 -5.59 17.08 -11.70
C ASP A 78 -5.50 17.20 -10.17
N SER A 79 -4.73 16.33 -9.52
CA SER A 79 -4.33 16.54 -8.13
C SER A 79 -3.26 17.63 -8.08
N PRO A 80 -3.33 18.62 -7.15
CA PRO A 80 -2.14 19.40 -6.87
C PRO A 80 -1.02 18.41 -6.55
N ALA A 81 0.07 18.46 -7.32
CA ALA A 81 1.18 17.53 -7.18
C ALA A 81 1.52 17.40 -5.69
N PRO A 82 1.54 16.18 -5.11
CA PRO A 82 1.97 16.02 -3.74
C PRO A 82 3.37 16.62 -3.64
N GLU A 83 3.55 17.55 -2.69
CA GLU A 83 4.75 18.38 -2.53
C GLU A 83 6.05 17.56 -2.55
N GLY A 84 5.98 16.27 -2.18
CA GLY A 84 7.09 15.32 -2.20
C GLY A 84 7.71 15.02 -3.56
N GLN A 85 7.00 15.13 -4.70
CA GLN A 85 7.60 14.78 -6.01
C GLN A 85 8.56 15.87 -6.55
N ARG A 86 8.51 17.10 -6.01
CA ARG A 86 9.47 18.17 -6.35
C ARG A 86 10.70 18.18 -5.43
N GLN A 87 10.73 17.36 -4.37
CA GLN A 87 11.76 17.43 -3.34
C GLN A 87 13.17 17.17 -3.85
N LEU A 88 13.33 16.31 -4.88
CA LEU A 88 14.64 16.02 -5.48
C LEU A 88 15.18 17.18 -6.33
N ALA A 89 14.36 18.18 -6.66
CA ALA A 89 14.71 19.35 -7.46
C ALA A 89 14.81 20.66 -6.64
N LEU A 90 14.47 20.63 -5.35
CA LEU A 90 14.46 21.81 -4.49
C LEU A 90 15.73 21.86 -3.61
N PRO A 91 16.34 23.05 -3.41
CA PRO A 91 17.49 23.22 -2.53
C PRO A 91 17.15 23.15 -1.04
N HIS A 92 15.87 22.98 -0.69
CA HIS A 92 15.37 22.89 0.67
C HIS A 92 14.38 21.73 0.81
N LEU A 93 14.34 21.17 2.02
CA LEU A 93 13.46 20.07 2.40
C LEU A 93 12.08 20.60 2.77
N VAL A 94 11.08 20.30 1.94
CA VAL A 94 9.66 20.55 2.23
C VAL A 94 9.15 19.37 3.05
N MET A 95 8.78 19.65 4.29
CA MET A 95 8.26 18.66 5.23
C MET A 95 6.86 19.06 5.68
N PRO A 96 5.98 18.09 5.96
CA PRO A 96 4.69 18.36 6.57
C PRO A 96 4.85 19.11 7.90
N HIS A 97 3.83 19.89 8.28
CA HIS A 97 3.76 20.56 9.60
C HIS A 97 3.63 19.60 10.78
N HIS A 98 3.50 18.31 10.50
CA HIS A 98 3.33 17.24 11.48
C HIS A 98 4.47 16.22 11.33
N HIS A 99 4.75 15.50 12.41
CA HIS A 99 5.84 14.52 12.46
C HIS A 99 5.33 13.10 12.76
N ASP A 100 4.09 12.99 13.24
CA ASP A 100 3.41 11.72 13.43
C ASP A 100 3.13 11.05 12.09
N VAL A 101 3.25 9.73 12.03
CA VAL A 101 2.92 8.94 10.85
C VAL A 101 1.45 8.55 10.95
N ARG A 102 0.66 9.00 9.97
CA ARG A 102 -0.79 8.78 9.94
C ARG A 102 -1.15 7.71 8.94
N SER A 103 -2.35 7.15 9.08
CA SER A 103 -2.95 6.29 8.05
C SER A 103 -2.99 6.92 6.65
N SER A 104 -3.06 8.25 6.52
CA SER A 104 -2.97 8.96 5.24
C SER A 104 -1.59 8.89 4.57
N ASP A 105 -0.53 8.65 5.34
CA ASP A 105 0.86 8.62 4.87
C ASP A 105 1.31 7.21 4.44
N VAL A 106 0.41 6.22 4.60
CA VAL A 106 0.70 4.80 4.45
C VAL A 106 -0.30 4.18 3.47
N LEU A 107 0.19 3.62 2.36
CA LEU A 107 -0.66 2.75 1.54
C LEU A 107 -0.76 1.39 2.24
N VAL A 108 -1.77 1.26 3.11
CA VAL A 108 -1.99 0.11 3.99
C VAL A 108 -1.92 -1.23 3.25
N ARG A 109 -2.43 -1.27 2.01
CA ARG A 109 -2.38 -2.47 1.16
C ARG A 109 -0.94 -2.96 0.87
N ARG A 110 0.00 -2.04 0.69
CA ARG A 110 1.43 -2.37 0.50
C ARG A 110 2.06 -2.89 1.78
N LEU A 111 1.71 -2.27 2.91
CA LEU A 111 2.14 -2.73 4.23
C LEU A 111 1.62 -4.15 4.51
N HIS A 112 0.35 -4.44 4.22
CA HIS A 112 -0.21 -5.79 4.32
C HIS A 112 0.49 -6.78 3.40
N GLY A 113 0.89 -6.37 2.19
CA GLY A 113 1.69 -7.21 1.30
C GLY A 113 3.01 -7.65 1.93
N ALA A 114 3.73 -6.73 2.57
CA ALA A 114 4.99 -7.02 3.25
C ALA A 114 4.80 -7.94 4.46
N LEU A 115 3.77 -7.69 5.28
CA LEU A 115 3.47 -8.53 6.44
C LEU A 115 2.97 -9.92 6.05
N ALA A 116 2.11 -10.01 5.03
CA ALA A 116 1.66 -11.29 4.48
C ALA A 116 2.84 -12.07 3.88
N ALA A 117 3.81 -11.40 3.24
CA ALA A 117 5.01 -12.07 2.73
C ALA A 117 5.87 -12.64 3.87
N ALA A 118 6.01 -11.89 4.96
CA ALA A 118 6.68 -12.37 6.17
C ALA A 118 5.95 -13.57 6.80
N ALA A 119 4.61 -13.57 6.80
CA ALA A 119 3.79 -14.63 7.38
C ALA A 119 3.68 -15.91 6.51
N ASP A 120 3.40 -15.76 5.22
CA ASP A 120 3.02 -16.88 4.33
C ASP A 120 4.20 -17.59 3.66
N ARG A 121 5.28 -16.88 3.36
CA ARG A 121 6.39 -17.40 2.51
C ARG A 121 7.78 -17.04 2.98
N GLY A 122 7.89 -16.25 4.04
CA GLY A 122 9.12 -16.11 4.82
C GLY A 122 9.73 -17.39 5.40
N PRO A 123 9.14 -18.62 5.33
CA PRO A 123 9.83 -19.86 5.80
C PRO A 123 10.38 -20.82 4.73
N GLU A 124 9.80 -20.95 3.53
CA GLU A 124 10.13 -22.09 2.64
C GLU A 124 11.53 -22.00 2.00
N ASP A 125 12.00 -20.78 1.71
CA ASP A 125 13.34 -20.48 1.19
C ASP A 125 14.29 -19.87 2.25
N PHE A 126 13.85 -19.85 3.50
CA PHE A 126 14.35 -18.96 4.55
C PHE A 126 14.76 -19.71 5.83
N ALA A 127 14.95 -21.04 5.74
CA ALA A 127 15.37 -21.86 6.87
C ALA A 127 16.62 -21.30 7.55
N GLU A 128 17.62 -20.82 6.80
CA GLU A 128 18.83 -20.20 7.39
C GLU A 128 18.52 -18.99 8.28
N LEU A 129 17.65 -18.08 7.84
CA LEU A 129 17.31 -16.90 8.65
C LEU A 129 16.50 -17.29 9.88
N LEU A 130 15.52 -18.20 9.73
CA LEU A 130 14.74 -18.70 10.85
C LEU A 130 15.59 -19.50 11.84
N MET A 131 16.70 -20.08 11.36
CA MET A 131 17.72 -20.72 12.20
C MET A 131 18.71 -19.73 12.83
N VAL A 132 18.69 -18.44 12.47
CA VAL A 132 19.46 -17.43 13.20
C VAL A 132 18.82 -17.26 14.59
N PRO A 133 19.54 -17.59 15.68
CA PRO A 133 18.98 -17.47 17.01
C PRO A 133 18.62 -16.01 17.31
N GLY A 134 17.38 -15.78 17.74
CA GLY A 134 16.83 -14.45 18.04
C GLY A 134 15.93 -13.87 16.94
N VAL A 135 15.91 -14.47 15.74
CA VAL A 135 14.98 -14.07 14.68
C VAL A 135 13.60 -14.66 14.95
N GLY A 136 12.63 -13.79 15.28
CA GLY A 136 11.22 -14.13 15.42
C GLY A 136 10.35 -13.49 14.33
N ALA A 137 9.05 -13.79 14.35
CA ALA A 137 8.09 -13.28 13.35
C ALA A 137 8.19 -11.77 13.13
N ARG A 138 8.27 -10.99 14.22
CA ARG A 138 8.38 -9.52 14.14
C ARG A 138 9.67 -9.03 13.49
N THR A 139 10.76 -9.79 13.62
CA THR A 139 12.04 -9.51 12.94
C THR A 139 11.92 -9.82 11.45
N VAL A 140 11.21 -10.88 11.07
CA VAL A 140 10.93 -11.19 9.65
C VAL A 140 10.06 -10.11 9.01
N GLU A 141 9.05 -9.61 9.72
CA GLU A 141 8.23 -8.47 9.28
C GLU A 141 9.08 -7.20 9.07
N ALA A 142 10.00 -6.89 9.99
CA ALA A 142 10.93 -5.78 9.83
C ALA A 142 11.85 -5.99 8.61
N LEU A 143 12.36 -7.21 8.41
CA LEU A 143 13.21 -7.55 7.27
C LEU A 143 12.46 -7.48 5.93
N ALA A 144 11.15 -7.76 5.89
CA ALA A 144 10.34 -7.59 4.68
C ALA A 144 10.29 -6.13 4.23
N LEU A 145 10.11 -5.19 5.18
CA LEU A 145 10.12 -3.76 4.90
C LEU A 145 11.54 -3.27 4.52
N VAL A 146 12.59 -3.77 5.19
CA VAL A 146 13.98 -3.46 4.85
C VAL A 146 14.36 -3.99 3.47
N ALA A 147 13.93 -5.20 3.11
CA ALA A 147 14.15 -5.79 1.80
C ALA A 147 13.56 -4.92 0.69
N GLU A 148 12.37 -4.36 0.91
CA GLU A 148 11.76 -3.42 -0.02
C GLU A 148 12.53 -2.09 -0.11
N VAL A 149 13.13 -1.58 0.98
CA VAL A 149 14.02 -0.41 0.89
C VAL A 149 15.25 -0.69 0.02
N VAL A 150 15.79 -1.90 0.09
CA VAL A 150 17.02 -2.28 -0.63
C VAL A 150 16.74 -2.66 -2.10
N HIS A 151 15.63 -3.33 -2.38
CA HIS A 151 15.32 -3.93 -3.70
C HIS A 151 14.12 -3.28 -4.41
N GLY A 152 13.42 -2.37 -3.75
CA GLY A 152 12.24 -1.64 -4.24
C GLY A 152 12.53 -0.74 -5.44
N ALA A 153 11.58 -0.68 -6.38
CA ALA A 153 11.61 0.30 -7.46
C ALA A 153 11.31 1.73 -6.93
N PRO A 154 11.80 2.81 -7.56
CA PRO A 154 11.60 4.19 -7.09
C PRO A 154 10.14 4.60 -6.81
N CYS A 155 9.18 4.07 -7.56
CA CYS A 155 7.75 4.33 -7.36
C CYS A 155 7.19 3.81 -6.02
N ARG A 156 7.95 2.96 -5.32
CA ARG A 156 7.60 2.40 -4.01
C ARG A 156 7.91 3.38 -2.87
N PHE A 157 8.62 4.47 -3.13
CA PHE A 157 8.93 5.49 -2.12
C PHE A 157 7.95 6.67 -2.14
N SER A 158 6.78 6.50 -2.77
CA SER A 158 5.69 7.48 -2.76
C SER A 158 5.03 7.63 -1.37
N ASP A 159 5.08 6.57 -0.57
CA ASP A 159 4.54 6.49 0.79
C ASP A 159 5.63 6.07 1.79
N PRO A 160 6.63 6.93 2.04
CA PRO A 160 7.79 6.58 2.87
C PRO A 160 7.42 6.30 4.33
N GLY A 161 6.28 6.81 4.80
CA GLY A 161 5.78 6.62 6.16
C GLY A 161 5.66 5.15 6.55
N ARG A 162 5.34 4.25 5.61
CA ARG A 162 5.19 2.81 5.90
C ARG A 162 6.47 2.14 6.41
N PHE A 163 7.65 2.63 5.99
CA PHE A 163 8.93 2.04 6.40
C PHE A 163 9.23 2.31 7.87
N SER A 164 8.62 3.35 8.46
CA SER A 164 8.68 3.57 9.91
C SER A 164 8.08 2.40 10.70
N TYR A 165 7.18 1.62 10.11
CA TYR A 165 6.62 0.41 10.75
C TYR A 165 7.67 -0.69 10.98
N ALA A 166 8.83 -0.65 10.30
CA ALA A 166 9.88 -1.63 10.53
C ALA A 166 10.45 -1.55 11.95
N HIS A 167 10.68 -0.32 12.45
CA HIS A 167 11.43 -0.05 13.68
C HIS A 167 10.88 1.09 14.54
N GLY A 168 9.70 1.63 14.24
CA GLY A 168 9.10 2.72 14.98
C GLY A 168 9.91 4.03 14.90
N GLY A 169 9.68 4.89 15.90
CA GLY A 169 10.30 6.20 16.04
C GLY A 169 10.80 6.47 17.46
N LYS A 170 11.85 7.28 17.56
CA LYS A 170 12.43 7.70 18.85
C LYS A 170 11.46 8.56 19.67
N ASP A 171 10.52 9.20 19.02
CA ASP A 171 9.44 10.03 19.56
C ASP A 171 8.14 9.25 19.76
N ARG A 172 8.16 7.92 19.58
CA ARG A 172 7.01 7.01 19.64
C ARG A 172 6.06 7.11 18.45
N HIS A 173 6.47 7.70 17.32
CA HIS A 173 5.68 7.71 16.10
C HIS A 173 6.31 6.81 15.01
N PRO A 174 5.60 5.79 14.50
CA PRO A 174 4.25 5.36 14.89
C PRO A 174 4.20 4.69 16.28
N PHE A 175 5.29 4.06 16.70
CA PHE A 175 5.44 3.46 18.03
C PHE A 175 6.92 3.54 18.48
N PRO A 176 7.25 3.29 19.76
CA PRO A 176 8.61 3.35 20.29
C PRO A 176 9.54 2.34 19.62
N VAL A 177 10.84 2.65 19.54
CA VAL A 177 11.80 1.77 18.86
C VAL A 177 11.91 0.41 19.57
N PRO A 178 11.56 -0.72 18.92
CA PRO A 178 11.66 -2.04 19.51
C PRO A 178 13.10 -2.54 19.41
N LEU A 179 13.94 -2.22 20.41
CA LEU A 179 15.39 -2.44 20.34
C LEU A 179 15.78 -3.89 20.07
N LYS A 180 15.06 -4.88 20.62
CA LYS A 180 15.37 -6.30 20.37
C LYS A 180 15.20 -6.67 18.90
N VAL A 181 14.14 -6.18 18.26
CA VAL A 181 13.86 -6.40 16.83
C VAL A 181 14.88 -5.64 15.99
N TYR A 182 15.21 -4.41 16.39
CA TYR A 182 16.21 -3.59 15.71
C TYR A 182 17.58 -4.27 15.69
N ASP A 183 18.06 -4.73 16.84
CA ASP A 183 19.37 -5.36 16.99
C ASP A 183 19.47 -6.66 16.16
N GLU A 184 18.44 -7.51 16.19
CA GLU A 184 18.40 -8.73 15.39
C GLU A 184 18.33 -8.43 13.88
N THR A 185 17.56 -7.41 13.48
CA THR A 185 17.53 -6.94 12.08
C THR A 185 18.93 -6.50 11.63
N LEU A 186 19.63 -5.71 12.44
CA LEU A 186 20.99 -5.25 12.15
C LEU A 186 21.99 -6.41 12.06
N LYS A 187 21.90 -7.38 12.97
CA LYS A 187 22.75 -8.57 13.02
C LYS A 187 22.59 -9.41 11.76
N VAL A 188 21.35 -9.66 11.34
CA VAL A 188 21.03 -10.35 10.08
C VAL A 188 21.64 -9.61 8.89
N MET A 189 21.38 -8.30 8.77
CA MET A 189 21.83 -7.51 7.61
C MET A 189 23.36 -7.45 7.54
N LYS A 190 24.04 -7.23 8.67
CA LYS A 190 25.51 -7.24 8.74
C LYS A 190 26.07 -8.59 8.31
N GLY A 191 25.54 -9.69 8.87
CA GLY A 191 25.97 -11.04 8.52
C GLY A 191 25.71 -11.41 7.06
N ALA A 192 24.60 -10.93 6.47
CA ALA A 192 24.28 -11.13 5.07
C ALA A 192 25.29 -10.40 4.15
N ILE A 193 25.64 -9.15 4.48
CA ILE A 193 26.62 -8.35 3.72
C ILE A 193 28.03 -8.96 3.83
N GLU A 194 28.46 -9.37 5.02
CA GLU A 194 29.76 -9.99 5.24
C GLU A 194 29.91 -11.31 4.47
N ARG A 195 28.91 -12.19 4.53
CA ARG A 195 28.88 -13.45 3.76
C ARG A 195 28.83 -13.21 2.25
N ALA A 196 28.07 -12.22 1.80
CA ALA A 196 28.00 -11.88 0.38
C ALA A 196 29.34 -11.40 -0.18
N LYS A 197 30.15 -10.68 0.62
CA LYS A 197 31.53 -10.31 0.24
C LYS A 197 32.45 -11.52 0.06
N LEU A 198 32.14 -12.64 0.73
CA LEU A 198 32.83 -13.93 0.59
C LEU A 198 32.22 -14.82 -0.51
N GLY A 199 31.29 -14.30 -1.31
CA GLY A 199 30.61 -15.01 -2.40
C GLY A 199 29.35 -15.77 -1.98
N GLN A 200 29.01 -15.80 -0.68
CA GLN A 200 27.81 -16.48 -0.16
C GLN A 200 26.62 -15.51 -0.15
N ARG A 201 25.80 -15.57 -1.20
CA ARG A 201 24.71 -14.60 -1.44
C ARG A 201 23.33 -15.04 -0.99
N GLU A 202 23.20 -16.26 -0.46
CA GLU A 202 21.92 -16.92 -0.15
C GLU A 202 20.98 -16.04 0.68
N THR A 203 21.50 -15.39 1.73
CA THR A 203 20.69 -14.50 2.58
C THR A 203 20.24 -13.22 1.89
N LEU A 204 21.08 -12.61 1.03
CA LEU A 204 20.69 -11.43 0.26
C LEU A 204 19.66 -11.80 -0.82
N ASP A 205 19.85 -12.94 -1.47
CA ASP A 205 18.91 -13.44 -2.48
C ASP A 205 17.59 -13.85 -1.83
N ALA A 206 17.62 -14.34 -0.58
CA ALA A 206 16.43 -14.55 0.24
C ALA A 206 15.69 -13.23 0.51
N LEU A 207 16.38 -12.18 0.98
CA LEU A 207 15.77 -10.86 1.18
C LEU A 207 15.14 -10.31 -0.10
N LYS A 208 15.81 -10.48 -1.25
CA LYS A 208 15.22 -10.09 -2.54
C LYS A 208 13.92 -10.86 -2.85
N ARG A 209 13.90 -12.18 -2.63
CA ARG A 209 12.68 -13.01 -2.83
C ARG A 209 11.55 -12.60 -1.89
N LEU A 210 11.87 -12.17 -0.67
CA LEU A 210 10.89 -11.67 0.29
C LEU A 210 10.18 -10.39 -0.23
N ASP A 211 10.93 -9.47 -0.82
CA ASP A 211 10.36 -8.29 -1.48
C ASP A 211 9.56 -8.67 -2.75
N ASP A 212 10.07 -9.59 -3.58
CA ASP A 212 9.34 -10.10 -4.75
C ASP A 212 7.98 -10.71 -4.34
N GLN A 213 7.94 -11.41 -3.20
CA GLN A 213 6.73 -11.98 -2.65
C GLN A 213 5.76 -10.94 -2.07
N SER A 214 6.29 -9.92 -1.37
CA SER A 214 5.49 -8.78 -0.87
C SER A 214 4.68 -8.14 -2.01
N ARG A 215 5.30 -7.97 -3.17
CA ARG A 215 4.67 -7.42 -4.38
C ARG A 215 3.57 -8.31 -4.94
N LEU A 216 3.72 -9.63 -4.87
CA LEU A 216 2.70 -10.58 -5.30
C LEU A 216 1.49 -10.55 -4.36
N LEU A 217 1.73 -10.51 -3.05
CA LEU A 217 0.68 -10.57 -2.04
C LEU A 217 -0.07 -9.27 -1.87
N GLU A 218 0.53 -8.10 -2.15
CA GLU A 218 -0.14 -6.79 -2.11
C GLU A 218 -1.52 -6.78 -2.79
N ARG A 219 -1.70 -7.51 -3.89
CA ARG A 219 -2.98 -7.56 -4.61
C ARG A 219 -4.10 -8.24 -3.81
N ALA A 220 -3.76 -9.20 -2.95
CA ALA A 220 -4.72 -10.04 -2.24
C ALA A 220 -4.69 -9.84 -0.71
N ALA A 221 -3.61 -9.27 -0.18
CA ALA A 221 -3.39 -9.08 1.25
C ALA A 221 -4.46 -8.17 1.83
N LYS A 222 -5.00 -8.62 2.97
CA LYS A 222 -5.95 -7.90 3.80
C LYS A 222 -5.45 -8.02 5.23
N GLY A 223 -5.70 -7.00 6.01
CA GLY A 223 -5.37 -6.96 7.42
C GLY A 223 -6.08 -5.79 8.09
N ASP A 224 -5.69 -5.54 9.32
CA ASP A 224 -6.23 -4.47 10.14
C ASP A 224 -5.87 -3.09 9.56
N ASP A 225 -6.61 -2.06 9.97
CA ASP A 225 -6.22 -0.69 9.65
C ASP A 225 -4.90 -0.31 10.33
N PHE A 226 -4.26 0.76 9.84
CA PHE A 226 -2.95 1.17 10.33
C PHE A 226 -2.95 1.50 11.83
N GLU A 227 -4.00 2.13 12.36
CA GLU A 227 -4.07 2.52 13.77
C GLU A 227 -4.14 1.28 14.67
N SER A 228 -4.98 0.31 14.30
CA SER A 228 -5.06 -0.99 14.99
C SER A 228 -3.71 -1.72 15.01
N MET A 229 -2.95 -1.65 13.92
CA MET A 229 -1.60 -2.22 13.84
C MET A 229 -0.60 -1.50 14.74
N VAL A 230 -0.72 -0.18 14.88
CA VAL A 230 0.11 0.63 15.78
C VAL A 230 -0.23 0.34 17.24
N ASP A 231 -1.50 0.21 17.58
CA ASP A 231 -1.96 -0.15 18.93
C ASP A 231 -1.42 -1.51 19.37
N SER A 232 -1.40 -2.48 18.45
CA SER A 232 -0.78 -3.79 18.69
C SER A 232 0.72 -3.69 18.97
N GLU A 233 1.45 -2.85 18.24
CA GLU A 233 2.88 -2.60 18.46
C GLU A 233 3.14 -1.88 19.79
N LEU A 234 2.30 -0.91 20.16
CA LEU A 234 2.36 -0.22 21.44
C LEU A 234 2.17 -1.19 22.61
N ALA A 235 1.16 -2.08 22.53
CA ALA A 235 0.90 -3.09 23.54
C ALA A 235 2.08 -4.06 23.74
N ARG A 236 2.76 -4.42 22.65
CA ARG A 236 3.92 -5.34 22.67
C ARG A 236 5.25 -4.64 22.94
N SER A 237 5.28 -3.32 22.91
CA SER A 237 6.50 -2.51 23.02
C SER A 237 7.37 -2.87 24.24
N PRO A 238 6.83 -3.05 25.47
CA PRO A 238 7.64 -3.45 26.62
C PRO A 238 8.37 -4.80 26.42
N GLU A 239 7.71 -5.77 25.79
CA GLU A 239 8.28 -7.10 25.54
C GLU A 239 9.41 -7.05 24.49
N LEU A 240 9.27 -6.17 23.51
CA LEU A 240 10.22 -5.96 22.42
C LEU A 240 11.39 -5.03 22.79
N GLY A 241 11.46 -4.57 24.05
CA GLY A 241 12.50 -3.63 24.49
C GLY A 241 12.28 -2.22 23.95
N GLY A 242 11.01 -1.82 23.85
CA GLY A 242 10.57 -0.50 23.40
C GLY A 242 11.29 0.62 24.13
N ARG A 243 11.89 1.52 23.36
CA ARG A 243 12.60 2.69 23.88
C ARG A 243 12.27 3.93 23.06
N SER A 244 12.06 5.02 23.77
CA SER A 244 11.86 6.35 23.19
C SER A 244 12.73 7.38 23.92
N VAL A 245 12.65 8.63 23.50
CA VAL A 245 13.27 9.76 24.21
C VAL A 245 12.72 9.94 25.62
N PHE A 246 11.54 9.36 25.90
CA PHE A 246 10.87 9.39 27.20
C PHE A 246 11.34 8.27 28.15
N GLY A 247 12.17 7.33 27.66
CA GLY A 247 12.73 6.25 28.45
C GLY A 247 12.33 4.87 27.93
N TRP A 248 12.36 3.89 28.84
CA TRP A 248 11.94 2.52 28.54
C TRP A 248 10.43 2.38 28.67
N GLU A 249 9.80 1.77 27.69
CA GLU A 249 8.33 1.61 27.66
C GLU A 249 7.85 0.75 28.84
N ALA A 250 8.63 -0.25 29.25
CA ALA A 250 8.37 -1.05 30.45
C ALA A 250 8.34 -0.25 31.76
N GLU A 251 9.04 0.89 31.82
CA GLU A 251 9.06 1.79 32.99
C GLU A 251 7.94 2.83 32.93
N LEU A 252 7.55 3.25 31.73
CA LEU A 252 6.45 4.19 31.52
C LEU A 252 5.09 3.56 31.87
N VAL A 253 4.86 2.31 31.45
CA VAL A 253 3.65 1.54 31.82
C VAL A 253 3.55 1.36 33.35
N ARG A 254 4.67 1.30 34.08
CA ARG A 254 4.68 1.19 35.54
C ARG A 254 4.43 2.51 36.26
N LYS A 255 4.58 3.66 35.58
CA LYS A 255 4.38 4.99 36.15
C LYS A 255 2.94 5.50 36.07
N GLU A 256 2.05 4.78 35.38
CA GLU A 256 0.60 4.97 35.51
C GLU A 256 0.01 4.01 36.56
N PRO A 257 0.01 4.41 37.84
CA PRO A 257 -1.04 3.96 38.74
C PRO A 257 -1.83 5.16 39.31
N PHE A 258 -3.15 5.05 39.18
CA PHE A 258 -4.25 5.86 39.74
C PHE A 258 -4.76 7.05 38.91
#